data_AF-A0A379S2U5-F1
#
_entry.id   AF-A0A379S2U5-F1
#
_cell.length_a   1.000
_cell.length_b   1.000
_cell.length_c   1.000
_cell.angle_alpha   90.00
_cell.angle_beta   90.00
_cell.angle_gamma   90.00
#
_symmetry.space_group_name_H-M   'P 1'
#
loop_
_entity.id
_entity.type
_entity.pdbx_description
1 polymer ?
#
loop_
_entity_poly.entity_id
_entity_poly.type
_entity_poly.pdbx_seq_one_letter_code
_entity_poly.pdbx_strand_id
1 'polypeptide(L)'
;MRVLRYLTDELKVSEEDKKRWYAHWIQQGLSAVEQLLRKSQSRSFCVGDTPGLADCCLIPQWANALRVGCDLSGYPRCKAVYDAYVQLPAFIAAAPENQQDKIPA
;
A
#
# COMPACT_ATOMS: atom_id res chain seq x y z
N MET A 1 -6.69 -7.78 -9.93
CA MET A 1 -5.41 -8.50 -9.73
C MET A 1 -5.60 -9.99 -10.00
N ARG A 2 -4.61 -10.68 -10.58
CA ARG A 2 -4.73 -12.13 -10.93
C ARG A 2 -4.97 -13.01 -9.70
N VAL A 3 -4.24 -12.78 -8.60
CA VAL A 3 -4.39 -13.54 -7.35
C VAL A 3 -5.79 -13.42 -6.76
N LEU A 4 -6.35 -12.20 -6.70
CA LEU A 4 -7.71 -11.98 -6.20
C LEU A 4 -8.80 -12.60 -7.08
N ARG A 5 -8.58 -12.64 -8.41
CA ARG A 5 -9.48 -13.32 -9.35
C ARG A 5 -9.46 -14.83 -9.16
N TYR A 6 -8.28 -15.42 -8.90
CA TYR A 6 -8.19 -16.85 -8.63
C TYR A 6 -9.05 -17.28 -7.42
N LEU A 7 -9.12 -16.45 -6.37
CA LEU A 7 -9.97 -16.73 -5.21
C LEU A 7 -11.46 -16.85 -5.59
N THR A 8 -11.97 -15.97 -6.46
CA THR A 8 -13.39 -15.94 -6.84
C THR A 8 -13.70 -16.88 -8.00
N ASP A 9 -12.86 -16.86 -9.03
CA ASP A 9 -13.14 -17.49 -10.32
C ASP A 9 -12.83 -18.99 -10.25
N GLU A 10 -11.74 -19.39 -9.57
CA GLU A 10 -11.32 -20.78 -9.46
C GLU A 10 -11.76 -21.42 -8.14
N LEU A 11 -11.47 -20.77 -7.01
CA LEU A 11 -11.78 -21.32 -5.68
C LEU A 11 -13.20 -21.03 -5.19
N LYS A 12 -13.99 -20.26 -5.96
CA LYS A 12 -15.38 -19.90 -5.67
C LYS A 12 -15.58 -19.24 -4.29
N VAL A 13 -14.56 -18.56 -3.78
CA VAL A 13 -14.63 -17.77 -2.54
C VAL A 13 -15.56 -16.59 -2.77
N SER A 14 -16.40 -16.29 -1.77
CA SER A 14 -17.32 -15.17 -1.83
C SER A 14 -16.59 -13.82 -1.95
N GLU A 15 -17.25 -12.81 -2.50
CA GLU A 15 -16.71 -11.44 -2.54
C GLU A 15 -16.39 -10.89 -1.14
N GLU A 16 -17.22 -11.24 -0.16
CA GLU A 16 -17.03 -10.86 1.25
C GLU A 16 -15.78 -11.50 1.83
N ASP A 17 -15.60 -12.81 1.64
CA ASP A 17 -14.43 -13.51 2.15
C ASP A 17 -13.15 -13.10 1.43
N LYS A 18 -13.22 -12.79 0.13
CA LYS A 18 -12.10 -12.18 -0.61
C LYS A 18 -11.69 -10.84 0.01
N LYS A 19 -12.65 -9.99 0.36
CA LYS A 19 -12.39 -8.70 1.03
C LYS A 19 -11.78 -8.91 2.41
N ARG A 20 -12.32 -9.83 3.21
CA ARG A 20 -11.77 -10.19 4.54
C ARG A 20 -10.34 -10.73 4.44
N TRP A 21 -10.09 -11.63 3.48
CA TRP A 21 -8.76 -12.17 3.20
C TRP A 21 -7.77 -11.06 2.85
N TYR A 22 -8.17 -10.13 1.97
CA TYR A 22 -7.31 -9.03 1.57
C TYR A 22 -6.98 -8.10 2.73
N ALA A 23 -8.01 -7.69 3.49
CA ALA A 23 -7.85 -6.84 4.67
C ALA A 23 -6.96 -7.49 5.74
N HIS A 24 -7.10 -8.80 5.96
CA HIS A 24 -6.27 -9.55 6.91
C HIS A 24 -4.78 -9.44 6.57
N TRP A 25 -4.40 -9.70 5.33
CA TRP A 25 -2.98 -9.65 4.93
C TRP A 25 -2.42 -8.23 4.91
N ILE A 26 -3.24 -7.24 4.54
CA ILE A 26 -2.85 -5.83 4.65
C ILE A 26 -2.60 -5.44 6.10
N GLN A 27 -3.49 -5.82 7.01
CA GLN A 27 -3.34 -5.53 8.43
C GLN A 27 -2.07 -6.16 9.00
N GLN A 28 -1.80 -7.43 8.70
CA GLN A 28 -0.59 -8.13 9.14
C GLN A 28 0.68 -7.43 8.62
N GLY A 29 0.73 -7.14 7.32
CA GLY A 29 1.88 -6.50 6.68
C GLY A 29 2.13 -5.08 7.20
N LEU A 30 1.10 -4.23 7.21
CA LEU A 30 1.23 -2.84 7.66
C LEU A 30 1.51 -2.74 9.15
N SER A 31 0.99 -3.66 9.99
CA SER A 31 1.34 -3.70 11.41
C SER A 31 2.83 -3.93 11.62
N ALA A 32 3.43 -4.88 10.89
CA ALA A 32 4.86 -5.14 10.97
C ALA A 32 5.69 -3.93 10.48
N VAL A 33 5.31 -3.34 9.35
CA VAL A 33 6.01 -2.16 8.82
C VAL A 33 5.90 -0.97 9.78
N GLU A 34 4.72 -0.69 10.31
CA GLU A 34 4.49 0.39 11.29
C GLU A 34 5.39 0.22 12.52
N GLN A 35 5.54 -1.01 13.04
CA GLN A 35 6.45 -1.29 14.15
C GLN A 35 7.93 -1.04 13.79
N LEU A 36 8.35 -1.38 12.57
CA LEU A 36 9.70 -1.08 12.09
C LEU A 36 9.92 0.43 11.95
N LEU A 37 8.95 1.15 11.38
CA LEU A 37 9.03 2.61 11.21
C LEU A 37 9.03 3.36 12.54
N ARG A 38 8.36 2.85 13.58
CA ARG A 38 8.42 3.43 14.93
C ARG A 38 9.79 3.30 15.58
N LYS A 39 10.57 2.29 15.19
CA LYS A 39 11.95 2.09 15.65
C LYS A 39 12.97 2.85 14.79
N SER A 40 12.55 3.27 13.58
CA SER A 40 13.37 4.10 12.70
C SER A 40 13.48 5.53 13.25
N GLN A 41 14.66 6.12 13.13
CA GLN A 41 14.86 7.54 13.45
C GLN A 41 14.37 8.46 12.31
N SER A 42 14.13 7.90 11.12
CA SER A 42 13.64 8.66 9.98
C SER A 42 12.18 9.03 10.13
N ARG A 43 11.87 10.30 9.83
CA ARG A 43 10.50 10.82 9.86
C ARG A 43 9.82 10.80 8.49
N SER A 44 10.57 11.07 7.42
CA SER A 44 10.04 11.24 6.06
C SER A 44 10.26 10.04 5.14
N PHE A 45 11.16 9.14 5.51
CA PHE A 45 11.51 7.95 4.71
C PHE A 45 11.36 6.69 5.56
N CYS A 46 11.26 5.53 4.91
CA CYS A 46 11.22 4.26 5.61
C CYS A 46 12.53 4.00 6.37
N VAL A 47 13.67 4.30 5.73
CA VAL A 47 15.00 4.02 6.26
C VAL A 47 15.93 5.20 5.93
N GLY A 48 16.64 5.72 6.95
CA GLY A 48 17.60 6.81 6.78
C GLY A 48 16.99 8.12 6.27
N ASP A 49 17.81 8.97 5.66
CA ASP A 49 17.43 10.35 5.32
C ASP A 49 17.22 10.59 3.82
N THR A 50 17.13 9.51 3.03
CA THR A 50 16.99 9.57 1.57
C THR A 50 16.03 8.50 1.06
N PRO A 51 15.35 8.73 -0.09
CA PRO A 51 14.52 7.72 -0.71
C PRO A 51 15.23 6.39 -0.99
N GLY A 52 14.53 5.28 -0.73
CA GLY A 52 15.08 3.94 -0.96
C GLY A 52 14.03 2.90 -1.34
N LEU A 53 14.51 1.66 -1.50
CA LEU A 53 13.68 0.53 -1.94
C LEU A 53 12.48 0.25 -1.02
N ALA A 54 12.64 0.47 0.29
CA ALA A 54 11.55 0.30 1.24
C ALA A 54 10.37 1.24 0.94
N ASP A 55 10.65 2.48 0.52
CA ASP A 55 9.63 3.43 0.11
C ASP A 55 8.95 3.00 -1.19
N CYS A 56 9.74 2.55 -2.17
CA CYS A 56 9.21 2.00 -3.43
C CYS A 56 8.26 0.82 -3.22
N CYS A 57 8.39 0.07 -2.11
CA CYS A 57 7.46 -0.99 -1.74
C CYS A 57 6.26 -0.47 -0.92
N LEU A 58 6.50 0.42 0.05
CA LEU A 58 5.44 0.89 0.96
C LEU A 58 4.40 1.75 0.24
N ILE A 59 4.84 2.68 -0.63
CA ILE A 59 3.94 3.62 -1.29
C ILE A 59 2.84 2.92 -2.13
N PRO A 60 3.16 1.98 -3.06
CA PRO A 60 2.13 1.27 -3.80
C PRO A 60 1.30 0.34 -2.90
N GLN A 61 1.87 -0.22 -1.83
CA GLN A 61 1.13 -1.05 -0.87
C GLN A 61 0.07 -0.24 -0.12
N TRP A 62 0.41 0.99 0.30
CA TRP A 62 -0.52 1.91 0.95
C TRP A 62 -1.62 2.38 0.00
N ALA A 63 -1.27 2.79 -1.23
CA ALA A 63 -2.24 3.19 -2.24
C ALA A 63 -3.25 2.08 -2.57
N ASN A 64 -2.80 0.82 -2.64
CA ASN A 64 -3.68 -0.33 -2.83
C ASN A 64 -4.64 -0.54 -1.64
N ALA A 65 -4.15 -0.35 -0.42
CA ALA A 65 -4.99 -0.46 0.78
C ALA A 65 -6.09 0.60 0.82
N LEU A 66 -5.78 1.84 0.42
CA LEU A 66 -6.75 2.92 0.25
C LEU A 66 -7.81 2.56 -0.80
N ARG A 67 -7.37 2.09 -1.97
CA ARG A 67 -8.26 1.74 -3.09
C ARG A 67 -9.25 0.63 -2.76
N VAL A 68 -8.88 -0.30 -1.88
CA VAL A 68 -9.76 -1.41 -1.46
C VAL A 68 -10.57 -1.05 -0.19
N GLY A 69 -10.35 0.13 0.40
CA GLY A 69 -11.11 0.62 1.54
C GLY A 69 -10.74 -0.05 2.87
N CYS A 70 -9.48 -0.43 3.05
CA CYS A 70 -9.00 -0.95 4.34
C CYS A 70 -8.96 0.17 5.40
N ASP A 71 -9.21 -0.17 6.67
CA ASP A 71 -8.95 0.73 7.78
C ASP A 71 -7.44 0.86 8.01
N LEU A 72 -6.94 2.09 7.87
CA LEU A 72 -5.52 2.44 8.00
C LEU A 72 -5.22 3.33 9.21
N SER A 73 -6.22 3.59 10.05
CA SER A 73 -6.10 4.49 11.21
C SER A 73 -5.01 4.06 12.20
N GLY A 74 -4.71 2.77 12.27
CA GLY A 74 -3.67 2.20 13.14
C GLY A 74 -2.22 2.42 12.70
N TYR A 75 -1.96 3.02 11.53
CA TYR A 75 -0.61 3.09 10.93
C TYR A 75 -0.13 4.54 10.67
N PRO A 76 -0.01 5.39 11.69
CA PRO A 76 0.34 6.80 11.52
C PRO A 76 1.75 7.03 10.95
N ARG A 77 2.74 6.16 11.22
CA ARG A 77 4.07 6.30 10.61
C ARG A 77 4.05 5.95 9.14
N CYS A 78 3.38 4.86 8.76
CA CYS A 78 3.17 4.51 7.35
C CYS A 78 2.46 5.64 6.60
N LYS A 79 1.42 6.23 7.21
CA LYS A 79 0.71 7.39 6.63
C LYS A 79 1.65 8.57 6.42
N ALA A 80 2.45 8.93 7.42
CA ALA A 80 3.37 10.06 7.34
C ALA A 80 4.41 9.90 6.21
N VAL A 81 4.95 8.69 6.02
CA VAL A 81 5.83 8.38 4.88
C VAL A 81 5.05 8.52 3.57
N TYR A 82 3.86 7.92 3.48
CA TYR A 82 3.03 8.02 2.28
C TYR A 82 2.74 9.47 1.87
N ASP A 83 2.29 10.29 2.82
CA ASP A 83 1.96 11.71 2.59
C ASP A 83 3.16 12.51 2.10
N ALA A 84 4.38 12.21 2.59
CA ALA A 84 5.61 12.86 2.15
C ALA A 84 5.95 12.56 0.68
N TYR A 85 5.58 11.38 0.20
CA TYR A 85 5.94 10.88 -1.13
C TYR A 85 4.93 11.23 -2.22
N VAL A 86 3.63 11.19 -1.92
CA VAL A 86 2.59 11.42 -2.94
C VAL A 86 2.58 12.84 -3.50
N GLN A 87 3.28 13.78 -2.85
CA GLN A 87 3.48 15.15 -3.34
C GLN A 87 4.68 15.29 -4.28
N LEU A 88 5.56 14.28 -4.36
CA LEU A 88 6.78 14.37 -5.15
C LEU A 88 6.47 14.12 -6.65
N PRO A 89 7.02 14.94 -7.56
CA PRO A 89 6.78 14.79 -9.01
C PRO A 89 7.10 13.39 -9.54
N ALA A 90 8.16 12.75 -9.03
CA ALA A 90 8.54 11.40 -9.43
C ALA A 90 7.47 10.34 -9.10
N PHE A 91 6.81 10.48 -7.95
CA PHE A 91 5.76 9.53 -7.52
C PHE A 91 4.43 9.82 -8.20
N ILE A 92 4.11 11.09 -8.45
CA ILE A 92 2.96 11.47 -9.27
C ILE A 92 3.13 10.88 -10.68
N ALA A 93 4.29 11.06 -11.31
CA ALA A 93 4.56 10.51 -12.65
C ALA A 93 4.52 8.98 -12.68
N ALA A 94 4.90 8.30 -11.60
CA ALA A 94 4.88 6.84 -11.47
C ALA A 94 3.50 6.26 -11.06
N ALA A 95 2.52 7.11 -10.72
CA ALA A 95 1.21 6.64 -10.29
C ALA A 95 0.48 5.88 -11.42
N PRO A 96 -0.27 4.79 -11.13
CA PRO A 96 -0.97 3.99 -12.14
C PRO A 96 -1.87 4.80 -13.08
N GLU A 97 -2.55 5.82 -12.56
CA GLU A 97 -3.43 6.74 -13.28
C GLU A 97 -2.72 7.67 -14.28
N ASN A 98 -1.39 7.72 -14.23
CA ASN A 98 -0.56 8.53 -15.12
C ASN A 98 0.23 7.67 -16.13
N GLN A 99 0.03 6.35 -16.13
CA GLN A 99 0.66 5.46 -17.10
C GLN A 99 -0.13 5.39 -18.41
N GLN A 100 0.57 5.12 -19.51
CA GLN A 100 -0.01 5.08 -20.87
C GLN A 100 -1.02 3.94 -21.05
N ASP A 101 -0.83 2.84 -20.32
CA ASP A 101 -1.64 1.63 -20.35
C ASP A 101 -2.77 1.61 -19.31
N LYS A 102 -3.03 2.75 -18.65
CA LYS A 102 -4.10 2.84 -17.66
C LYS A 102 -5.45 2.44 -18.26
N ILE A 103 -6.17 1.59 -17.55
CA ILE A 103 -7.54 1.21 -17.91
C ILE A 103 -8.47 2.32 -17.38
N PRO A 104 -9.33 2.92 -18.22
CA PRO A 104 -10.33 3.88 -17.76
C PRO A 104 -11.23 3.26 -16.68
N ALA A 105 -11.64 4.08 -15.71
CA ALA A 105 -12.51 3.68 -14.60
C ALA A 105 -13.91 3.29 -15.07
#